data_AF-A0A2T3ZUD1-F1
#
_entry.id   AF-A0A2T3ZUD1-F1
#
_cell.length_a   1.000
_cell.length_b   1.000
_cell.length_c   1.000
_cell.angle_alpha   90.00
_cell.angle_beta   90.00
_cell.angle_gamma   90.00
#
_symmetry.space_group_name_H-M   'P 1'
#
loop_
_entity.id
_entity.type
_entity.pdbx_description
1 polymer ?
#
loop_
_entity_poly.entity_id
_entity_poly.type
_entity_poly.pdbx_seq_one_letter_code
_entity_poly.pdbx_strand_id
1 'polypeptide(L)'
;MVAKYIASLRALAARRVVTLVAAAFVLASVIVILVRLGPPAKLNDLKLPDVKLPDIDMSKLPNIPGFSGSHEPEHYEKCDRNITEPLKLWKAAQQKYDKLMDDKFTIAMQTYKRPKELDETLRVILSEKIASLHEIVIIWNNLEEKPPGNFKSETGVPVRYRVSERNSLNMKLLPDPDFKTQAVLLSDDDVYYKPQDLEFAFQTWRKFGQHRLTGALPRCATPDAEGNWGYGFCSKDSNQDVYSMIITNLCFSHMSFLDYYSSNNTVMQKVRDYVDDHFNCEDIALNYVVSYLTGTGPLLVKGRDKYVNYEPAQGISKKPGHLEARSKCLNDLTKMFGCMPLVNETAHIERGVIVL
;
A
#
# COMPACT_ATOMS: atom_id res chain seq x y z
N MET A 1 -58.39 -23.93 16.73
CA MET A 1 -57.33 -23.84 15.70
C MET A 1 -57.58 -22.71 14.69
N VAL A 2 -58.81 -22.55 14.17
CA VAL A 2 -59.19 -21.51 13.19
C VAL A 2 -58.99 -20.06 13.67
N ALA A 3 -59.31 -19.75 14.93
CA ALA A 3 -59.18 -18.39 15.47
C ALA A 3 -57.73 -17.86 15.51
N LYS A 4 -56.73 -18.72 15.79
CA LYS A 4 -55.31 -18.33 15.77
C LYS A 4 -54.82 -18.05 14.33
N TYR A 5 -55.35 -18.76 13.35
CA TYR A 5 -55.00 -18.57 11.94
C TYR A 5 -55.55 -17.23 11.40
N ILE A 6 -56.79 -16.88 11.75
CA ILE A 6 -57.40 -15.59 11.38
C ILE A 6 -56.66 -14.41 12.04
N ALA A 7 -56.25 -14.54 13.31
CA ALA A 7 -55.46 -13.51 13.99
C ALA A 7 -54.07 -13.31 13.34
N SER A 8 -53.41 -14.39 12.93
CA SER A 8 -52.14 -14.34 12.20
C SER A 8 -52.27 -13.62 10.85
N LEU A 9 -53.31 -13.95 10.07
CA LEU A 9 -53.59 -13.29 8.78
C LEU A 9 -53.86 -11.79 8.94
N ARG A 10 -54.62 -11.39 9.98
CA ARG A 10 -54.88 -9.98 10.29
C ARG A 10 -53.60 -9.23 10.68
N ALA A 11 -52.72 -9.86 11.46
CA ALA A 11 -51.43 -9.27 11.83
C ALA A 11 -50.49 -9.11 10.61
N LEU A 12 -50.51 -10.08 9.69
CA LEU A 12 -49.71 -10.01 8.46
C LEU A 12 -50.22 -8.93 7.49
N ALA A 13 -51.54 -8.80 7.36
CA ALA A 13 -52.18 -7.72 6.60
C ALA A 13 -51.86 -6.35 7.20
N ALA A 14 -51.95 -6.19 8.52
CA ALA A 14 -51.61 -4.95 9.21
C ALA A 14 -50.14 -4.56 9.00
N ARG A 15 -49.19 -5.52 9.09
CA ARG A 15 -47.77 -5.27 8.81
C ARG A 15 -47.53 -4.83 7.37
N ARG A 16 -48.21 -5.45 6.40
CA ARG A 16 -48.12 -5.03 4.98
C ARG A 16 -48.66 -3.62 4.76
N VAL A 17 -49.79 -3.27 5.39
CA VAL A 17 -50.36 -1.92 5.32
C VAL A 17 -49.41 -0.89 5.94
N VAL A 18 -48.85 -1.16 7.12
CA VAL A 18 -47.88 -0.26 7.77
C VAL A 18 -46.64 -0.07 6.89
N THR A 19 -46.14 -1.14 6.27
CA THR A 19 -44.97 -1.06 5.37
C THR A 19 -45.26 -0.24 4.11
N LEU A 20 -46.44 -0.42 3.51
CA LEU A 20 -46.87 0.36 2.33
C LEU A 20 -47.06 1.84 2.66
N VAL A 21 -47.66 2.15 3.81
CA VAL A 21 -47.83 3.53 4.28
C VAL A 21 -46.47 4.18 4.56
N ALA A 22 -45.55 3.48 5.23
CA ALA A 22 -44.19 4.00 5.48
C ALA A 22 -43.42 4.25 4.16
N ALA A 23 -43.52 3.34 3.19
CA ALA A 23 -42.90 3.52 1.88
C ALA A 23 -43.50 4.72 1.12
N ALA A 24 -44.81 4.94 1.21
CA ALA A 24 -45.47 6.10 0.62
C ALA A 24 -45.01 7.43 1.26
N PHE A 25 -44.82 7.46 2.58
CA PHE A 25 -44.27 8.64 3.28
C PHE A 25 -42.83 8.95 2.89
N VAL A 26 -41.97 7.93 2.75
CA VAL A 26 -40.60 8.11 2.27
C VAL A 26 -40.59 8.64 0.85
N LEU A 27 -41.40 8.05 -0.04
CA LEU A 27 -41.49 8.48 -1.43
C LEU A 27 -41.99 9.93 -1.56
N ALA A 28 -43.04 10.29 -0.80
CA ALA A 28 -43.54 11.66 -0.76
C ALA A 28 -42.49 12.65 -0.24
N SER A 29 -41.71 12.26 0.78
CA SER A 29 -40.61 13.08 1.32
C SER A 29 -39.50 13.29 0.30
N VAL A 30 -39.12 12.25 -0.44
CA VAL A 30 -38.12 12.34 -1.52
C VAL A 30 -38.62 13.22 -2.66
N ILE A 31 -39.89 13.13 -3.04
CA ILE A 31 -40.49 13.99 -4.07
C ILE A 31 -40.50 15.45 -3.62
N VAL A 32 -40.87 15.75 -2.38
CA VAL A 32 -40.83 17.13 -1.85
C VAL A 32 -39.40 17.68 -1.84
N ILE A 33 -38.41 16.85 -1.48
CA ILE A 33 -36.99 17.23 -1.54
C ILE A 33 -36.56 17.53 -2.99
N LEU A 34 -36.91 16.67 -3.95
CA LEU A 34 -36.56 16.86 -5.36
C LEU A 34 -37.27 18.07 -5.99
N VAL A 35 -38.52 18.34 -5.62
CA VAL A 35 -39.26 19.54 -6.07
C VAL A 35 -38.66 20.82 -5.47
N ARG A 36 -38.19 20.78 -4.20
CA ARG A 36 -37.51 21.92 -3.57
C ARG A 36 -36.12 22.18 -4.12
N LEU A 37 -35.39 21.12 -4.49
CA LEU A 37 -34.03 21.24 -5.03
C LEU A 37 -34.02 21.68 -6.50
N GLY A 38 -35.16 21.58 -7.21
CA GLY A 38 -35.24 21.88 -8.63
C GLY A 38 -34.40 20.91 -9.48
N PRO A 39 -34.45 21.02 -10.82
CA PRO A 39 -33.57 20.24 -11.67
C PRO A 39 -32.09 20.61 -11.40
N PRO A 40 -31.16 19.64 -11.46
CA PRO A 40 -29.75 19.93 -11.27
C PRO A 40 -29.28 20.94 -12.33
N ALA A 41 -28.73 22.07 -11.89
CA ALA A 41 -28.12 23.04 -12.78
C ALA A 41 -27.03 22.35 -13.61
N LYS A 42 -27.01 22.58 -14.92
CA LYS A 42 -25.94 22.07 -15.77
C LYS A 42 -24.64 22.73 -15.33
N LEU A 43 -23.58 21.92 -15.16
CA LEU A 43 -22.27 22.35 -14.68
C LEU A 43 -21.62 23.46 -15.56
N ASN A 44 -22.15 23.70 -16.77
CA ASN A 44 -21.69 24.74 -17.68
C ASN A 44 -22.32 26.12 -17.46
N ASP A 45 -23.33 26.25 -16.59
CA ASP A 45 -24.03 27.53 -16.34
C ASP A 45 -23.54 28.27 -15.09
N LEU A 46 -22.60 27.71 -14.33
CA LEU A 46 -21.92 28.41 -13.23
C LEU A 46 -20.79 29.30 -13.77
N LYS A 47 -21.11 30.55 -14.09
CA LYS A 47 -20.09 31.61 -14.18
C LYS A 47 -19.71 32.04 -12.76
N LEU A 48 -18.53 31.61 -12.30
CA LEU A 48 -17.90 32.18 -11.11
C LEU A 48 -17.66 33.68 -11.34
N PRO A 49 -17.94 34.56 -10.36
CA PRO A 49 -17.61 35.96 -10.47
C PRO A 49 -16.08 36.13 -10.54
N ASP A 50 -15.61 36.99 -11.44
CA ASP A 50 -14.20 37.41 -11.54
C ASP A 50 -13.85 38.24 -10.29
N VAL A 51 -13.44 37.55 -9.22
CA VAL A 51 -12.90 38.18 -8.03
C VAL A 51 -11.39 38.31 -8.25
N LYS A 52 -10.94 39.50 -8.65
CA LYS A 52 -9.53 39.87 -8.54
C LYS A 52 -9.15 39.89 -7.07
N LEU A 53 -8.39 38.89 -6.63
CA LEU A 53 -7.70 38.92 -5.35
C LEU A 53 -6.73 40.11 -5.34
N PRO A 54 -6.67 40.90 -4.26
CA PRO A 54 -5.69 41.98 -4.17
C PRO A 54 -4.28 41.40 -4.18
N ASP A 55 -3.35 42.07 -4.86
CA ASP A 55 -1.92 41.76 -4.78
C ASP A 55 -1.45 41.98 -3.34
N ILE A 56 -1.23 40.88 -2.62
CA ILE A 56 -0.66 40.92 -1.28
C ILE A 56 0.85 41.08 -1.44
N ASP A 57 1.32 42.30 -1.19
CA ASP A 57 2.74 42.61 -1.06
C ASP A 57 3.30 41.93 0.20
N MET A 58 3.93 40.76 0.00
CA MET A 58 4.48 39.94 1.08
C MET A 58 5.58 40.66 1.89
N SER A 59 6.14 41.77 1.39
CA SER A 59 7.14 42.56 2.10
C SER A 59 6.57 43.39 3.26
N LYS A 60 5.24 43.45 3.40
CA LYS A 60 4.53 44.26 4.41
C LYS A 60 3.86 43.46 5.52
N LEU A 61 4.03 42.14 5.56
CA LEU A 61 3.54 41.31 6.67
C LEU A 61 4.42 41.55 7.92
N PRO A 62 3.84 41.89 9.09
CA PRO A 62 4.63 42.07 10.30
C PRO A 62 5.28 40.74 10.71
N ASN A 63 6.58 40.79 11.04
CA ASN A 63 7.32 39.65 11.57
C ASN A 63 6.66 39.16 12.87
N ILE A 64 6.02 37.98 12.80
CA ILE A 64 5.52 37.26 13.97
C ILE A 64 6.72 36.55 14.61
N PRO A 65 7.14 36.91 15.83
CA PRO A 65 8.24 36.23 16.51
C PRO A 65 7.82 34.78 16.82
N GLY A 66 8.56 33.81 16.27
CA GLY A 66 8.27 32.38 16.41
C GLY A 66 8.00 31.63 15.10
N PHE A 67 7.95 32.33 13.96
CA PHE A 67 7.78 31.72 12.62
C PHE A 67 9.11 31.66 11.82
N SER A 68 10.26 31.69 12.48
CA SER A 68 11.56 31.37 11.88
C SER A 68 11.91 29.92 12.20
N GLY A 69 11.30 29.02 11.45
CA GLY A 69 11.51 27.59 11.57
C GLY A 69 11.00 26.86 10.34
N SER A 70 11.16 27.46 9.15
CA SER A 70 11.05 26.71 7.90
C SER A 70 12.30 25.83 7.80
N HIS A 71 12.30 24.69 8.49
CA HIS A 71 12.94 23.52 7.92
C HIS A 71 12.06 23.13 6.73
N GLU A 72 12.29 23.79 5.58
CA GLU A 72 12.03 23.13 4.30
C GLU A 72 12.68 21.75 4.43
N PRO A 73 11.95 20.64 4.19
CA PRO A 73 12.58 19.34 4.18
C PRO A 73 13.74 19.45 3.20
N GLU A 74 14.96 19.12 3.64
CA GLU A 74 16.14 19.09 2.77
C GLU A 74 15.75 18.31 1.51
N HIS A 75 15.46 19.05 0.43
CA HIS A 75 15.17 18.46 -0.85
C HIS A 75 16.53 18.01 -1.36
N TYR A 76 16.90 16.76 -1.07
CA TYR A 76 18.07 16.12 -1.63
C TYR A 76 18.08 16.37 -3.14
N GLU A 77 19.26 16.71 -3.67
CA GLU A 77 19.43 17.01 -5.10
C GLU A 77 18.69 15.97 -5.93
N LYS A 78 17.72 16.42 -6.73
CA LYS A 78 16.99 15.54 -7.63
C LYS A 78 18.02 14.88 -8.53
N CYS A 79 18.05 13.55 -8.52
CA CYS A 79 18.88 12.77 -9.42
C CYS A 79 18.81 13.33 -10.85
N ASP A 80 19.93 13.84 -11.37
CA ASP A 80 20.05 14.35 -12.73
C ASP A 80 20.18 13.15 -13.68
N ARG A 81 19.07 12.78 -14.33
CA ARG A 81 18.82 11.39 -14.74
C ARG A 81 18.75 11.20 -16.25
N ASN A 82 19.57 10.30 -16.78
CA ASN A 82 19.27 9.60 -18.03
C ASN A 82 18.30 8.42 -17.76
N ILE A 83 17.05 8.73 -17.37
CA ILE A 83 16.00 7.74 -17.06
C ILE A 83 15.20 7.29 -18.29
N THR A 84 15.60 7.68 -19.50
CA THR A 84 14.79 7.44 -20.70
C THR A 84 14.50 5.95 -20.94
N GLU A 85 15.52 5.10 -20.81
CA GLU A 85 15.35 3.65 -20.95
C GLU A 85 14.55 3.04 -19.78
N PRO A 86 14.89 3.29 -18.50
CA PRO A 86 14.07 2.87 -17.36
C PRO A 86 12.57 3.21 -17.51
N LEU A 87 12.27 4.47 -17.87
CA LEU A 87 10.89 4.92 -18.08
C LEU A 87 10.21 4.21 -19.25
N LYS A 88 10.94 3.93 -20.33
CA LYS A 88 10.41 3.19 -21.47
C LYS A 88 10.01 1.76 -21.06
N LEU A 89 10.87 1.07 -20.31
CA LEU A 89 10.58 -0.28 -19.81
C LEU A 89 9.40 -0.29 -18.85
N TRP A 90 9.37 0.66 -17.90
CA TRP A 90 8.26 0.76 -16.95
C TRP A 90 6.93 1.09 -17.64
N LYS A 91 6.91 2.01 -18.62
CA LYS A 91 5.70 2.29 -19.41
C LYS A 91 5.20 1.08 -20.19
N ALA A 92 6.10 0.28 -20.75
CA ALA A 92 5.73 -0.98 -21.39
C ALA A 92 5.14 -1.97 -20.38
N ALA A 93 5.70 -2.04 -19.16
CA ALA A 93 5.15 -2.83 -18.08
C ALA A 93 3.76 -2.35 -17.63
N GLN A 94 3.51 -1.04 -17.54
CA GLN A 94 2.17 -0.50 -17.28
C GLN A 94 1.18 -1.00 -18.33
N GLN A 95 1.48 -0.79 -19.62
CA GLN A 95 0.64 -1.24 -20.74
C GLN A 95 0.36 -2.75 -20.71
N LYS A 96 1.35 -3.55 -20.32
CA LYS A 96 1.21 -5.01 -20.16
C LYS A 96 0.15 -5.39 -19.13
N TYR A 97 0.00 -4.61 -18.06
CA TYR A 97 -0.88 -4.90 -16.93
C TYR A 97 -2.17 -4.08 -16.87
N ASP A 98 -2.37 -3.12 -17.78
CA ASP A 98 -3.55 -2.25 -17.84
C ASP A 98 -4.89 -3.02 -17.89
N LYS A 99 -4.88 -4.26 -18.38
CA LYS A 99 -6.08 -5.12 -18.48
C LYS A 99 -6.35 -5.98 -17.23
N LEU A 100 -5.44 -5.99 -16.26
CA LEU A 100 -5.66 -6.67 -14.98
C LEU A 100 -6.69 -5.90 -14.14
N MET A 101 -7.33 -6.58 -13.20
CA MET A 101 -8.31 -5.97 -12.31
C MET A 101 -7.64 -4.89 -11.45
N ASP A 102 -8.20 -3.69 -11.46
CA ASP A 102 -7.76 -2.52 -10.67
C ASP A 102 -8.60 -2.31 -9.40
N ASP A 103 -9.71 -3.03 -9.27
CA ASP A 103 -10.63 -3.02 -8.13
C ASP A 103 -10.41 -4.19 -7.16
N LYS A 104 -9.40 -5.04 -7.43
CA LYS A 104 -8.98 -6.18 -6.63
C LYS A 104 -7.47 -6.20 -6.40
N PHE A 105 -7.03 -7.00 -5.44
CA PHE A 105 -5.61 -7.24 -5.19
C PHE A 105 -5.28 -8.70 -4.91
N THR A 106 -4.03 -9.07 -5.16
CA THR A 106 -3.44 -10.37 -4.81
C THR A 106 -2.47 -10.19 -3.64
N ILE A 107 -2.43 -11.11 -2.69
CA ILE A 107 -1.36 -11.16 -1.68
C ILE A 107 -0.25 -12.10 -2.18
N ALA A 108 0.98 -11.61 -2.27
CA ALA A 108 2.17 -12.42 -2.46
C ALA A 108 2.91 -12.56 -1.12
N MET A 109 2.72 -13.70 -0.45
CA MET A 109 3.20 -13.93 0.92
C MET A 109 4.38 -14.88 0.92
N GLN A 110 5.56 -14.41 1.34
CA GLN A 110 6.74 -15.25 1.43
C GLN A 110 6.80 -16.01 2.76
N THR A 111 7.20 -17.28 2.68
CA THR A 111 7.43 -18.10 3.88
C THR A 111 8.70 -18.94 3.77
N TYR A 112 9.39 -19.10 4.90
CA TYR A 112 10.55 -19.98 5.04
C TYR A 112 10.66 -20.52 6.47
N LYS A 113 10.53 -21.84 6.64
CA LYS A 113 10.66 -22.62 7.89
C LYS A 113 9.84 -22.05 9.05
N ARG A 114 8.64 -21.52 8.75
CA ARG A 114 7.71 -20.86 9.68
C ARG A 114 6.25 -21.28 9.47
N PRO A 115 5.95 -22.58 9.52
CA PRO A 115 4.59 -23.07 9.27
C PRO A 115 3.56 -22.53 10.28
N LYS A 116 3.98 -22.21 11.51
CA LYS A 116 3.07 -21.69 12.56
C LYS A 116 2.67 -20.25 12.28
N GLU A 117 3.64 -19.38 12.02
CA GLU A 117 3.40 -17.98 11.71
C GLU A 117 2.55 -17.84 10.44
N LEU A 118 2.87 -18.64 9.40
CA LEU A 118 2.07 -18.70 8.18
C LEU A 118 0.61 -19.11 8.46
N ASP A 119 0.39 -20.18 9.23
CA ASP A 119 -0.96 -20.65 9.56
C ASP A 119 -1.74 -19.61 10.37
N GLU A 120 -1.11 -18.98 11.36
CA GLU A 120 -1.72 -17.93 12.18
C GLU A 120 -2.10 -16.70 11.34
N THR A 121 -1.21 -16.24 10.48
CA THR A 121 -1.45 -15.11 9.57
C THR A 121 -2.58 -15.42 8.59
N LEU A 122 -2.56 -16.60 7.96
CA LEU A 122 -3.63 -17.04 7.05
C LEU A 122 -4.97 -17.16 7.76
N ARG A 123 -5.01 -17.76 8.94
CA ARG A 123 -6.22 -17.91 9.76
C ARG A 123 -6.88 -16.57 10.03
N VAL A 124 -6.09 -15.52 10.31
CA VAL A 124 -6.63 -14.18 10.58
C VAL A 124 -7.07 -13.48 9.30
N ILE A 125 -6.24 -13.44 8.26
CA ILE A 125 -6.60 -12.80 6.97
C ILE A 125 -7.87 -13.42 6.38
N LEU A 126 -8.04 -14.74 6.51
CA LEU A 126 -9.18 -15.48 5.95
C LEU A 126 -10.38 -15.60 6.91
N SER A 127 -10.30 -15.05 8.12
CA SER A 127 -11.35 -15.15 9.16
C SER A 127 -12.64 -14.41 8.80
N GLU A 128 -12.57 -13.41 7.94
CA GLU A 128 -13.72 -12.68 7.41
C GLU A 128 -13.51 -12.33 5.93
N LYS A 129 -14.59 -11.99 5.23
CA LYS A 129 -14.53 -11.65 3.81
C LYS A 129 -13.92 -10.27 3.61
N ILE A 130 -12.77 -10.23 2.95
CA ILE A 130 -12.17 -9.01 2.41
C ILE A 130 -12.71 -8.78 1.00
N ALA A 131 -13.42 -7.68 0.78
CA ALA A 131 -14.19 -7.46 -0.45
C ALA A 131 -13.32 -7.44 -1.71
N SER A 132 -12.11 -6.90 -1.60
CA SER A 132 -11.22 -6.69 -2.72
C SER A 132 -10.10 -7.74 -2.85
N LEU A 133 -9.99 -8.69 -1.91
CA LEU A 133 -9.01 -9.76 -1.98
C LEU A 133 -9.39 -10.78 -3.07
N HIS A 134 -8.54 -10.89 -4.10
CA HIS A 134 -8.75 -11.83 -5.20
C HIS A 134 -8.23 -13.22 -4.87
N GLU A 135 -6.96 -13.31 -4.45
CA GLU A 135 -6.27 -14.56 -4.15
C GLU A 135 -5.09 -14.29 -3.19
N ILE A 136 -4.62 -15.36 -2.54
CA ILE A 136 -3.36 -15.37 -1.80
C ILE A 136 -2.42 -16.37 -2.49
N VAL A 137 -1.21 -15.92 -2.79
CA VAL A 137 -0.14 -16.75 -3.35
C VAL A 137 0.99 -16.85 -2.34
N ILE A 138 1.17 -18.05 -1.79
CA ILE A 138 2.23 -18.39 -0.86
C ILE A 138 3.50 -18.70 -1.66
N ILE A 139 4.50 -17.84 -1.49
CA ILE A 139 5.83 -17.98 -2.09
C ILE A 139 6.65 -18.91 -1.19
N TRP A 140 6.75 -20.15 -1.62
CA TRP A 140 7.30 -21.25 -0.84
C TRP A 140 8.81 -21.37 -1.07
N ASN A 141 9.60 -20.83 -0.13
CA ASN A 141 11.06 -20.88 -0.20
C ASN A 141 11.68 -22.13 0.48
N ASN A 142 10.87 -23.04 1.04
CA ASN A 142 11.35 -24.27 1.66
C ASN A 142 11.60 -25.34 0.59
N LEU A 143 12.71 -25.24 -0.15
CA LEU A 143 13.00 -26.15 -1.28
C LEU A 143 13.15 -27.63 -0.87
N GLU A 144 13.49 -27.87 0.39
CA GLU A 144 13.68 -29.20 0.98
C GLU A 144 12.35 -29.88 1.33
N GLU A 145 11.24 -29.13 1.32
CA GLU A 145 9.93 -29.57 1.77
C GLU A 145 8.89 -29.36 0.67
N LYS A 146 8.03 -30.36 0.45
CA LYS A 146 6.90 -30.20 -0.46
C LYS A 146 5.90 -29.22 0.17
N PRO A 147 5.43 -28.18 -0.57
CA PRO A 147 4.40 -27.30 -0.04
C PRO A 147 3.09 -28.08 0.22
N PRO A 148 2.22 -27.56 1.08
CA PRO A 148 0.83 -27.97 1.14
C PRO A 148 0.14 -27.83 -0.23
N GLY A 149 -0.99 -28.52 -0.40
CA GLY A 149 -1.81 -28.39 -1.59
C GLY A 149 -2.53 -27.04 -1.65
N ASN A 150 -2.78 -26.54 -2.87
CA ASN A 150 -3.64 -25.39 -3.08
C ASN A 150 -5.03 -25.65 -2.50
N PHE A 151 -5.67 -24.62 -1.96
CA PHE A 151 -7.01 -24.73 -1.38
C PHE A 151 -7.82 -23.47 -1.63
N LYS A 152 -9.09 -23.50 -1.24
CA LYS A 152 -9.99 -22.34 -1.25
C LYS A 152 -10.49 -22.14 0.17
N SER A 153 -10.39 -20.93 0.69
CA SER A 153 -10.87 -20.60 2.03
C SER A 153 -12.39 -20.75 2.14
N GLU A 154 -12.91 -20.78 3.37
CA GLU A 154 -14.36 -20.76 3.63
C GLU A 154 -15.03 -19.48 3.11
N THR A 155 -14.29 -18.37 3.08
CA THR A 155 -14.72 -17.09 2.50
C THR A 155 -14.62 -17.05 0.97
N GLY A 156 -14.14 -18.13 0.35
CA GLY A 156 -14.08 -18.32 -1.10
C GLY A 156 -12.82 -17.78 -1.77
N VAL A 157 -11.81 -17.37 -1.01
CA VAL A 157 -10.53 -16.86 -1.53
C VAL A 157 -9.62 -18.04 -1.89
N PRO A 158 -9.14 -18.15 -3.14
CA PRO A 158 -8.12 -19.13 -3.51
C PRO A 158 -6.79 -18.86 -2.80
N VAL A 159 -6.16 -19.93 -2.30
CA VAL A 159 -4.81 -19.92 -1.75
C VAL A 159 -3.95 -20.89 -2.56
N ARG A 160 -2.94 -20.36 -3.23
CA ARG A 160 -2.05 -21.11 -4.12
C ARG A 160 -0.62 -21.10 -3.59
N TYR A 161 0.03 -22.25 -3.59
CA TYR A 161 1.46 -22.36 -3.28
C TYR A 161 2.25 -22.29 -4.58
N ARG A 162 3.21 -21.37 -4.63
CA ARG A 162 4.20 -21.23 -5.70
C ARG A 162 5.57 -21.60 -5.14
N VAL A 163 6.09 -22.75 -5.57
CA VAL A 163 7.45 -23.19 -5.22
C VAL A 163 8.45 -22.25 -5.88
N SER A 164 9.32 -21.68 -5.07
CA SER A 164 10.41 -20.83 -5.56
C SER A 164 11.50 -21.66 -6.20
N GLU A 165 12.20 -21.10 -7.19
CA GLU A 165 13.35 -21.75 -7.84
C GLU A 165 14.56 -21.82 -6.90
N ARG A 166 14.64 -20.88 -5.96
CA ARG A 166 15.68 -20.80 -4.92
C ARG A 166 15.13 -20.15 -3.65
N ASN A 167 15.78 -20.38 -2.52
CA ASN A 167 15.52 -19.62 -1.30
C ASN A 167 16.14 -18.23 -1.46
N SER A 168 15.29 -17.23 -1.71
CA SER A 168 15.70 -15.86 -2.02
C SER A 168 14.60 -14.89 -1.61
N LEU A 169 15.00 -13.71 -1.14
CA LEU A 169 14.07 -12.62 -0.81
C LEU A 169 13.44 -11.98 -2.06
N ASN A 170 14.06 -12.16 -3.24
CA ASN A 170 13.53 -11.68 -4.50
C ASN A 170 12.23 -12.39 -4.91
N MET A 171 11.97 -13.61 -4.41
CA MET A 171 10.92 -14.48 -4.95
C MET A 171 9.51 -13.91 -4.81
N LYS A 172 9.22 -13.15 -3.75
CA LYS A 172 7.94 -12.44 -3.62
C LYS A 172 7.78 -11.24 -4.55
N LEU A 173 8.88 -10.70 -5.07
CA LEU A 173 8.89 -9.55 -5.96
C LEU A 173 8.75 -9.93 -7.44
N LEU A 174 8.80 -11.22 -7.77
CA LEU A 174 8.72 -11.68 -9.15
C LEU A 174 7.27 -11.70 -9.65
N PRO A 175 6.99 -11.13 -10.85
CA PRO A 175 5.70 -11.27 -11.51
C PRO A 175 5.27 -12.74 -11.62
N ASP A 176 3.99 -12.99 -11.46
CA ASP A 176 3.38 -14.30 -11.71
C ASP A 176 2.46 -14.18 -12.94
N PRO A 177 2.59 -15.05 -13.97
CA PRO A 177 1.66 -15.05 -15.10
C PRO A 177 0.21 -15.34 -14.70
N ASP A 178 -0.01 -15.97 -13.55
CA ASP A 178 -1.34 -16.25 -13.03
C ASP A 178 -1.95 -15.09 -12.24
N PHE A 179 -1.18 -14.06 -11.86
CA PHE A 179 -1.73 -12.87 -11.22
C PHE A 179 -2.76 -12.19 -12.13
N LYS A 180 -3.93 -11.85 -11.56
CA LYS A 180 -5.04 -11.21 -12.27
C LYS A 180 -5.32 -9.78 -11.83
N THR A 181 -4.50 -9.23 -10.95
CA THR A 181 -4.69 -7.92 -10.31
C THR A 181 -3.52 -6.99 -10.60
N GLN A 182 -3.80 -5.70 -10.75
CA GLN A 182 -2.75 -4.68 -10.86
C GLN A 182 -2.02 -4.48 -9.52
N ALA A 183 -2.74 -4.65 -8.43
CA ALA A 183 -2.26 -4.45 -7.07
C ALA A 183 -1.76 -5.76 -6.45
N VAL A 184 -0.53 -5.75 -5.96
CA VAL A 184 0.03 -6.86 -5.16
C VAL A 184 0.36 -6.35 -3.77
N LEU A 185 -0.23 -6.98 -2.75
CA LEU A 185 0.25 -6.85 -1.39
C LEU A 185 1.44 -7.80 -1.21
N LEU A 186 2.64 -7.23 -1.10
CA LEU A 186 3.84 -7.94 -0.68
C LEU A 186 3.77 -8.14 0.83
N SER A 187 3.88 -9.40 1.27
CA SER A 187 3.74 -9.78 2.67
C SER A 187 4.82 -10.76 3.11
N ASP A 188 5.26 -10.63 4.36
CA ASP A 188 5.91 -11.74 5.07
C ASP A 188 4.84 -12.58 5.81
N ASP A 189 5.25 -13.74 6.32
CA ASP A 189 4.36 -14.72 6.96
C ASP A 189 4.02 -14.41 8.43
N ASP A 190 4.58 -13.35 9.00
CA ASP A 190 4.46 -12.99 10.42
C ASP A 190 3.87 -11.59 10.68
N VAL A 191 3.33 -10.95 9.63
CA VAL A 191 2.83 -9.57 9.69
C VAL A 191 1.57 -9.38 8.84
N TYR A 192 0.57 -8.67 9.37
CA TYR A 192 -0.68 -8.42 8.64
C TYR A 192 -1.46 -7.21 9.17
N TYR A 193 -2.27 -6.62 8.30
CA TYR A 193 -3.42 -5.81 8.71
C TYR A 193 -4.59 -6.71 9.06
N LYS A 194 -5.40 -6.31 10.05
CA LYS A 194 -6.70 -6.95 10.26
C LYS A 194 -7.58 -6.79 9.01
N PRO A 195 -8.52 -7.69 8.72
CA PRO A 195 -9.11 -7.77 7.38
C PRO A 195 -9.83 -6.48 6.93
N GLN A 196 -10.55 -5.79 7.83
CA GLN A 196 -11.14 -4.49 7.51
C GLN A 196 -10.11 -3.37 7.26
N ASP A 197 -8.99 -3.39 7.97
CA ASP A 197 -7.91 -2.42 7.75
C ASP A 197 -7.11 -2.75 6.49
N LEU A 198 -7.04 -4.03 6.11
CA LEU A 198 -6.46 -4.45 4.84
C LEU A 198 -7.29 -3.95 3.65
N GLU A 199 -8.62 -4.05 3.73
CA GLU A 199 -9.52 -3.45 2.73
C GLU A 199 -9.31 -1.94 2.63
N PHE A 200 -9.23 -1.25 3.76
CA PHE A 200 -8.95 0.19 3.79
C PHE A 200 -7.59 0.54 3.17
N ALA A 201 -6.54 -0.22 3.49
CA ALA A 201 -5.21 -0.01 2.94
C ALA A 201 -5.20 -0.20 1.41
N PHE A 202 -5.90 -1.21 0.90
CA PHE A 202 -6.07 -1.41 -0.53
C PHE A 202 -6.81 -0.23 -1.19
N GLN A 203 -7.95 0.20 -0.66
CA GLN A 203 -8.68 1.33 -1.24
C GLN A 203 -7.87 2.63 -1.20
N THR A 204 -7.04 2.80 -0.17
CA THR A 204 -6.10 3.92 -0.05
C THR A 204 -5.03 3.85 -1.14
N TRP A 205 -4.40 2.70 -1.34
CA TRP A 205 -3.45 2.48 -2.43
C TRP A 205 -4.10 2.74 -3.79
N ARG A 206 -5.29 2.21 -4.02
CA ARG A 206 -6.01 2.35 -5.30
C ARG A 206 -6.31 3.82 -5.62
N LYS A 207 -6.61 4.63 -4.61
CA LYS A 207 -6.97 6.04 -4.81
C LYS A 207 -5.77 6.98 -4.83
N PHE A 208 -4.74 6.72 -4.04
CA PHE A 208 -3.66 7.68 -3.77
C PHE A 208 -2.24 7.12 -3.96
N GLY A 209 -2.12 5.80 -4.08
CA GLY A 209 -0.85 5.08 -3.96
C GLY A 209 -0.45 4.26 -5.19
N GLN A 210 -1.18 4.29 -6.32
CA GLN A 210 -0.84 3.47 -7.49
C GLN A 210 0.58 3.71 -8.04
N HIS A 211 1.12 4.93 -7.87
CA HIS A 211 2.49 5.30 -8.24
C HIS A 211 3.48 5.25 -7.06
N ARG A 212 3.12 4.60 -5.95
CA ARG A 212 3.89 4.60 -4.69
C ARG A 212 3.91 3.19 -4.10
N LEU A 213 4.94 2.88 -3.32
CA LEU A 213 4.83 1.80 -2.35
C LEU A 213 3.95 2.27 -1.20
N THR A 214 2.91 1.52 -0.85
CA THR A 214 1.92 1.94 0.15
C THR A 214 1.74 0.87 1.22
N GLY A 215 1.98 1.17 2.50
CA GLY A 215 1.96 0.13 3.54
C GLY A 215 2.18 0.64 4.96
N ALA A 216 2.50 -0.29 5.87
CA ALA A 216 2.36 -0.04 7.32
C ALA A 216 3.64 0.35 8.05
N LEU A 217 4.80 -0.05 7.51
CA LEU A 217 6.06 -0.04 8.25
C LEU A 217 7.05 0.94 7.60
N PRO A 218 7.09 2.21 8.06
CA PRO A 218 7.99 3.22 7.51
C PRO A 218 9.43 2.99 7.98
N ARG A 219 10.37 3.35 7.11
CA ARG A 219 11.81 3.37 7.40
C ARG A 219 12.45 4.62 6.82
N CYS A 220 13.59 4.95 7.39
CA CYS A 220 14.27 6.20 7.19
C CYS A 220 15.66 5.95 6.59
N ALA A 221 16.04 6.81 5.66
CA ALA A 221 17.39 6.94 5.15
C ALA A 221 17.87 8.35 5.51
N THR A 222 18.91 8.44 6.34
CA THR A 222 19.42 9.72 6.86
C THR A 222 20.90 9.82 6.51
N PRO A 223 21.38 10.92 5.92
CA PRO A 223 22.79 11.09 5.64
C PRO A 223 23.57 11.40 6.92
N ASP A 224 24.81 10.93 7.02
CA ASP A 224 25.79 11.42 7.97
C ASP A 224 26.47 12.71 7.46
N ALA A 225 27.37 13.29 8.26
CA ALA A 225 28.07 14.52 7.92
C ALA A 225 28.98 14.37 6.68
N GLU A 226 29.38 13.13 6.38
CA GLU A 226 30.20 12.75 5.23
C GLU A 226 29.36 12.41 3.99
N GLY A 227 28.03 12.43 4.09
CA GLY A 227 27.09 12.14 3.01
C GLY A 227 26.82 10.65 2.78
N ASN A 228 27.25 9.76 3.67
CA ASN A 228 26.86 8.35 3.63
C ASN A 228 25.48 8.16 4.24
N TRP A 229 24.70 7.24 3.68
CA TRP A 229 23.33 7.00 4.10
C TRP A 229 23.23 5.94 5.19
N GLY A 230 22.64 6.31 6.32
CA GLY A 230 22.25 5.41 7.40
C GLY A 230 20.81 4.92 7.23
N TYR A 231 20.61 3.62 7.44
CA TYR A 231 19.28 3.00 7.50
C TYR A 231 18.79 2.99 8.96
N GLY A 232 17.55 3.42 9.19
CA GLY A 232 16.99 3.51 10.54
C GLY A 232 15.49 3.31 10.62
N PHE A 233 15.05 3.05 11.85
CA PHE A 233 13.66 3.28 12.24
C PHE A 233 13.41 4.78 12.28
N CYS A 234 12.22 5.20 11.89
CA CYS A 234 11.87 6.61 11.90
C CYS A 234 11.62 7.12 13.31
N SER A 235 12.13 8.33 13.58
CA SER A 235 12.01 9.01 14.86
C SER A 235 10.78 9.92 14.86
N LYS A 236 10.28 10.24 16.06
CA LYS A 236 9.30 11.32 16.27
C LYS A 236 9.96 12.65 16.61
N ASP A 237 11.29 12.70 16.60
CA ASP A 237 12.03 13.95 16.73
C ASP A 237 11.61 14.87 15.58
N SER A 238 11.24 16.10 15.91
CA SER A 238 10.77 17.10 14.93
C SER A 238 11.79 17.36 13.81
N ASN A 239 13.07 17.09 14.04
CA ASN A 239 14.12 17.25 13.04
C ASN A 239 14.30 16.02 12.13
N GLN A 240 13.58 14.92 12.38
CA GLN A 240 13.67 13.66 11.65
C GLN A 240 12.28 13.02 11.40
N ASP A 241 11.22 13.84 11.39
CA ASP A 241 9.82 13.41 11.16
C ASP A 241 9.52 13.20 9.66
N VAL A 242 10.43 12.55 8.95
CA VAL A 242 10.30 12.17 7.55
C VAL A 242 10.51 10.66 7.44
N TYR A 243 9.88 10.02 6.46
CA TYR A 243 10.20 8.66 6.06
C TYR A 243 10.38 8.61 4.56
N SER A 244 11.22 7.70 4.07
CA SER A 244 11.52 7.59 2.64
C SER A 244 11.36 6.18 2.10
N MET A 245 11.01 5.24 2.96
CA MET A 245 10.78 3.84 2.60
C MET A 245 9.55 3.28 3.32
N ILE A 246 8.85 2.37 2.66
CA ILE A 246 7.91 1.41 3.27
C ILE A 246 8.42 0.01 2.95
N ILE A 247 8.67 -0.80 3.98
CA ILE A 247 9.24 -2.14 3.77
C ILE A 247 8.22 -3.12 3.18
N THR A 248 8.69 -4.07 2.37
CA THR A 248 7.84 -4.96 1.55
C THR A 248 7.27 -6.15 2.30
N ASN A 249 7.35 -6.15 3.64
CA ASN A 249 6.73 -7.18 4.47
C ASN A 249 5.23 -6.93 4.70
N LEU A 250 4.74 -5.71 4.46
CA LEU A 250 3.30 -5.40 4.46
C LEU A 250 3.05 -4.13 3.62
N CYS A 251 3.17 -4.28 2.30
CA CYS A 251 3.16 -3.15 1.36
C CYS A 251 2.49 -3.49 0.03
N PHE A 252 1.57 -2.64 -0.42
CA PHE A 252 1.05 -2.66 -1.77
C PHE A 252 2.06 -2.09 -2.77
N SER A 253 2.17 -2.77 -3.91
CA SER A 253 2.90 -2.33 -5.10
C SER A 253 2.05 -2.55 -6.35
N HIS A 254 2.28 -1.75 -7.38
CA HIS A 254 1.74 -2.00 -8.71
C HIS A 254 2.59 -3.05 -9.45
N MET A 255 1.95 -3.94 -10.19
CA MET A 255 2.62 -5.02 -10.95
C MET A 255 3.73 -4.51 -11.87
N SER A 256 3.57 -3.31 -12.44
CA SER A 256 4.57 -2.70 -13.32
C SER A 256 5.92 -2.45 -12.63
N PHE A 257 5.93 -2.18 -11.32
CA PHE A 257 7.18 -1.99 -10.58
C PHE A 257 7.88 -3.32 -10.34
N LEU A 258 7.12 -4.37 -10.06
CA LEU A 258 7.63 -5.73 -9.92
C LEU A 258 8.23 -6.23 -11.25
N ASP A 259 7.54 -5.97 -12.37
CA ASP A 259 8.04 -6.35 -13.69
C ASP A 259 9.29 -5.57 -14.10
N TYR A 260 9.35 -4.27 -13.83
CA TYR A 260 10.58 -3.51 -14.03
C TYR A 260 11.72 -4.03 -13.14
N TYR A 261 11.46 -4.27 -11.85
CA TYR A 261 12.41 -4.84 -10.90
C TYR A 261 12.95 -6.19 -11.39
N SER A 262 12.12 -7.02 -12.01
CA SER A 262 12.47 -8.34 -12.56
C SER A 262 13.00 -8.31 -14.00
N SER A 263 13.09 -7.14 -14.63
CA SER A 263 13.47 -7.03 -16.04
C SER A 263 14.93 -7.43 -16.30
N ASN A 264 15.27 -7.60 -17.58
CA ASN A 264 16.64 -7.85 -18.05
C ASN A 264 17.50 -6.58 -18.14
N ASN A 265 17.04 -5.44 -17.60
CA ASN A 265 17.87 -4.26 -17.48
C ASN A 265 19.12 -4.58 -16.63
N THR A 266 20.30 -4.15 -17.09
CA THR A 266 21.57 -4.50 -16.44
C THR A 266 21.68 -4.00 -15.00
N VAL A 267 21.13 -2.84 -14.68
CA VAL A 267 21.11 -2.33 -13.29
C VAL A 267 20.19 -3.21 -12.44
N MET A 268 19.01 -3.57 -12.95
CA MET A 268 18.07 -4.43 -12.21
C MET A 268 18.61 -5.84 -11.99
N GLN A 269 19.34 -6.42 -12.94
CA GLN A 269 20.05 -7.68 -12.73
C GLN A 269 21.06 -7.58 -11.58
N LYS A 270 21.96 -6.57 -11.62
CA LYS A 270 22.93 -6.32 -10.55
C LYS A 270 22.26 -6.12 -9.17
N VAL A 271 21.14 -5.42 -9.14
CA VAL A 271 20.36 -5.20 -7.91
C VAL A 271 19.82 -6.52 -7.36
N ARG A 272 19.22 -7.36 -8.21
CA ARG A 272 18.69 -8.67 -7.77
C ARG A 272 19.80 -9.60 -7.30
N ASP A 273 20.93 -9.65 -8.01
CA ASP A 273 22.09 -10.44 -7.63
C ASP A 273 22.65 -9.96 -6.28
N TYR A 274 22.77 -8.64 -6.09
CA TYR A 274 23.20 -8.07 -4.81
C TYR A 274 22.29 -8.45 -3.64
N VAL A 275 20.96 -8.42 -3.85
CA VAL A 275 19.98 -8.86 -2.85
C VAL A 275 20.16 -10.33 -2.50
N ASP A 276 20.43 -11.19 -3.48
CA ASP A 276 20.66 -12.62 -3.25
C ASP A 276 21.98 -12.88 -2.53
N ASP A 277 23.06 -12.22 -2.94
CA ASP A 277 24.39 -12.34 -2.34
C ASP A 277 24.40 -11.92 -0.86
N HIS A 278 23.62 -10.90 -0.50
CA HIS A 278 23.54 -10.37 0.86
C HIS A 278 22.39 -10.97 1.68
N PHE A 279 21.45 -11.67 1.03
CA PHE A 279 20.21 -12.18 1.61
C PHE A 279 19.47 -11.11 2.44
N ASN A 280 19.36 -9.90 1.87
CA ASN A 280 18.79 -8.70 2.52
C ASN A 280 18.42 -7.65 1.46
N CYS A 281 17.73 -6.58 1.86
CA CYS A 281 17.59 -5.32 1.12
C CYS A 281 16.74 -5.32 -0.15
N GLU A 282 15.93 -6.36 -0.37
CA GLU A 282 14.96 -6.41 -1.48
C GLU A 282 13.93 -5.28 -1.37
N ASP A 283 13.56 -4.95 -0.14
CA ASP A 283 12.63 -3.88 0.19
C ASP A 283 13.21 -2.48 -0.06
N ILE A 284 14.48 -2.24 0.30
CA ILE A 284 15.22 -1.01 -0.03
C ILE A 284 15.29 -0.87 -1.55
N ALA A 285 15.69 -1.94 -2.24
CA ALA A 285 15.83 -1.95 -3.68
C ALA A 285 14.50 -1.61 -4.39
N LEU A 286 13.37 -2.15 -3.91
CA LEU A 286 12.07 -1.82 -4.49
C LEU A 286 11.67 -0.35 -4.22
N ASN A 287 11.95 0.21 -3.03
CA ASN A 287 11.73 1.63 -2.77
C ASN A 287 12.58 2.53 -3.67
N TYR A 288 13.82 2.13 -3.96
CA TYR A 288 14.68 2.79 -4.94
C TYR A 288 14.05 2.76 -6.33
N VAL A 289 13.60 1.59 -6.79
CA VAL A 289 12.94 1.43 -8.09
C VAL A 289 11.74 2.36 -8.23
N VAL A 290 10.82 2.35 -7.26
CA VAL A 290 9.60 3.16 -7.35
C VAL A 290 9.96 4.65 -7.36
N SER A 291 10.75 5.11 -6.41
CA SER A 291 11.14 6.54 -6.32
C SER A 291 11.95 6.99 -7.53
N TYR A 292 12.79 6.11 -8.09
CA TYR A 292 13.59 6.39 -9.28
C TYR A 292 12.73 6.52 -10.55
N LEU A 293 11.66 5.74 -10.67
CA LEU A 293 10.78 5.79 -11.84
C LEU A 293 9.76 6.93 -11.74
N THR A 294 9.24 7.21 -10.55
CA THR A 294 8.10 8.14 -10.39
C THR A 294 8.52 9.52 -9.87
N GLY A 295 9.65 9.60 -9.17
CA GLY A 295 10.05 10.81 -8.44
C GLY A 295 9.17 11.11 -7.22
N THR A 296 8.43 10.13 -6.71
CA THR A 296 7.54 10.27 -5.54
C THR A 296 7.96 9.33 -4.42
N GLY A 297 7.77 9.73 -3.17
CA GLY A 297 8.06 8.87 -2.02
C GLY A 297 6.94 7.87 -1.75
N PRO A 298 7.13 6.97 -0.77
CA PRO A 298 6.14 5.95 -0.42
C PRO A 298 4.99 6.55 0.40
N LEU A 299 3.87 5.82 0.56
CA LEU A 299 2.72 6.26 1.34
C LEU A 299 2.52 5.39 2.58
N LEU A 300 2.68 5.98 3.77
CA LEU A 300 2.34 5.34 5.03
C LEU A 300 0.82 5.28 5.21
N VAL A 301 0.30 4.08 5.45
CA VAL A 301 -1.11 3.84 5.73
C VAL A 301 -1.29 3.12 7.06
N LYS A 302 -2.06 3.72 7.95
CA LYS A 302 -2.41 3.18 9.25
C LYS A 302 -3.88 2.73 9.25
N GLY A 303 -4.09 1.50 9.70
CA GLY A 303 -5.43 0.99 9.99
C GLY A 303 -6.04 1.70 11.20
N ARG A 304 -7.30 1.37 11.49
CA ARG A 304 -7.92 1.77 12.76
C ARG A 304 -7.23 1.04 13.90
N ASP A 305 -7.00 -0.25 13.70
CA ASP A 305 -6.17 -1.03 14.59
C ASP A 305 -4.72 -1.01 14.09
N LYS A 306 -3.78 -1.13 15.04
CA LYS A 306 -2.38 -1.34 14.68
C LYS A 306 -2.25 -2.67 13.93
N TYR A 307 -1.44 -2.69 12.88
CA TYR A 307 -1.02 -3.93 12.24
C TYR A 307 -0.40 -4.88 13.28
N VAL A 308 -0.51 -6.18 13.03
CA VAL A 308 0.13 -7.21 13.86
C VAL A 308 1.46 -7.57 13.22
N ASN A 309 2.50 -7.66 14.03
CA ASN A 309 3.81 -8.18 13.65
C ASN A 309 4.28 -9.09 14.80
N TYR A 310 4.38 -10.39 14.55
CA TYR A 310 4.70 -11.38 15.57
C TYR A 310 6.16 -11.35 16.02
N GLU A 311 7.06 -10.77 15.21
CA GLU A 311 8.50 -10.65 15.48
C GLU A 311 9.12 -11.94 16.08
N PRO A 312 9.06 -13.08 15.35
CA PRO A 312 9.46 -14.40 15.85
C PRO A 312 10.87 -14.39 16.43
N ALA A 313 11.11 -15.24 17.44
CA ALA A 313 12.36 -15.25 18.23
C ALA A 313 13.63 -15.34 17.38
N GLN A 314 13.54 -16.05 16.24
CA GLN A 314 14.60 -16.14 15.25
C GLN A 314 14.15 -15.49 13.93
N GLY A 315 15.07 -14.75 13.31
CA GLY A 315 14.83 -14.09 12.02
C GLY A 315 16.07 -13.38 11.52
N ILE A 316 16.11 -13.10 10.22
CA ILE A 316 17.22 -12.39 9.58
C ILE A 316 17.45 -11.00 10.19
N SER A 317 16.38 -10.34 10.65
CA SER A 317 16.41 -9.02 11.26
C SER A 317 17.01 -8.99 12.67
N LYS A 318 17.11 -10.16 13.33
CA LYS A 318 17.67 -10.29 14.68
C LYS A 318 19.15 -10.65 14.69
N LYS A 319 19.76 -10.88 13.52
CA LYS A 319 21.20 -11.16 13.42
C LYS A 319 22.01 -9.90 13.76
N PRO A 320 23.16 -10.02 14.46
CA PRO A 320 24.07 -8.90 14.66
C PRO A 320 24.50 -8.29 13.32
N GLY A 321 24.62 -6.96 13.26
CA GLY A 321 25.02 -6.28 12.03
C GLY A 321 23.88 -6.04 11.02
N HIS A 322 22.63 -6.40 11.33
CA HIS A 322 21.53 -6.31 10.37
C HIS A 322 21.26 -4.88 9.91
N LEU A 323 21.26 -3.90 10.82
CA LEU A 323 21.01 -2.49 10.45
C LEU A 323 22.19 -1.90 9.67
N GLU A 324 23.41 -2.25 10.07
CA GLU A 324 24.65 -1.85 9.40
C GLU A 324 24.70 -2.39 7.97
N ALA A 325 24.30 -3.65 7.76
CA ALA A 325 24.15 -4.24 6.44
C ALA A 325 23.13 -3.49 5.59
N ARG A 326 22.03 -3.01 6.19
CA ARG A 326 21.01 -2.23 5.48
C ARG A 326 21.47 -0.81 5.16
N SER A 327 22.25 -0.16 6.02
CA SER A 327 22.95 1.09 5.70
C SER A 327 23.92 0.89 4.53
N LYS A 328 24.68 -0.21 4.51
CA LYS A 328 25.53 -0.57 3.37
C LYS A 328 24.72 -0.72 2.07
N CYS A 329 23.55 -1.35 2.13
CA CYS A 329 22.67 -1.45 0.97
C CYS A 329 22.23 -0.09 0.42
N LEU A 330 21.88 0.89 1.26
CA LEU A 330 21.55 2.23 0.78
C LEU A 330 22.70 2.83 -0.05
N ASN A 331 23.92 2.76 0.47
CA ASN A 331 25.09 3.34 -0.19
C ASN A 331 25.47 2.59 -1.48
N ASP A 332 25.41 1.26 -1.49
CA ASP A 332 25.77 0.48 -2.67
C ASP A 332 24.69 0.57 -3.76
N LEU A 333 23.41 0.57 -3.39
CA LEU A 333 22.32 0.85 -4.34
C LEU A 333 22.42 2.26 -4.90
N THR A 334 22.75 3.26 -4.08
CA THR A 334 23.00 4.64 -4.55
C THR A 334 24.06 4.67 -5.66
N LYS A 335 25.16 3.92 -5.49
CA LYS A 335 26.19 3.78 -6.53
C LYS A 335 25.67 3.06 -7.78
N MET A 336 24.87 2.01 -7.63
CA MET A 336 24.32 1.25 -8.77
C MET A 336 23.33 2.08 -9.60
N PHE A 337 22.50 2.89 -8.95
CA PHE A 337 21.54 3.79 -9.60
C PHE A 337 22.21 5.09 -10.08
N GLY A 338 23.42 5.39 -9.61
CA GLY A 338 24.17 6.61 -9.92
C GLY A 338 23.69 7.85 -9.15
N CYS A 339 22.75 7.70 -8.21
CA CYS A 339 22.20 8.77 -7.39
C CYS A 339 21.41 8.19 -6.21
N MET A 340 20.97 9.04 -5.27
CA MET A 340 19.99 8.69 -4.23
C MET A 340 18.57 8.98 -4.73
N PRO A 341 17.76 7.97 -5.13
CA PRO A 341 16.44 8.21 -5.67
C PRO A 341 15.33 8.34 -4.62
N LEU A 342 15.59 7.97 -3.36
CA LEU A 342 14.57 7.98 -2.32
C LEU A 342 14.05 9.40 -2.08
N VAL A 343 12.74 9.52 -1.88
CA VAL A 343 12.07 10.80 -1.64
C VAL A 343 11.44 10.76 -0.25
N ASN A 344 11.75 11.77 0.55
CA ASN A 344 11.18 11.95 1.88
C ASN A 344 9.69 12.32 1.82
N GLU A 345 8.93 11.80 2.77
CA GLU A 345 7.50 12.02 2.96
C GLU A 345 7.22 12.28 4.44
N THR A 346 6.27 13.19 4.69
CA THR A 346 5.78 13.52 6.05
C THR A 346 4.30 13.16 6.20
N ALA A 347 3.56 13.17 5.08
CA ALA A 347 2.15 12.85 5.07
C ALA A 347 1.90 11.35 5.28
N HIS A 348 0.81 11.02 5.94
CA HIS A 348 0.31 9.65 6.05
C HIS A 348 -1.23 9.64 6.04
N ILE A 349 -1.81 8.49 5.73
CA ILE A 349 -3.27 8.30 5.75
C ILE A 349 -3.63 7.30 6.85
N GLU A 350 -4.62 7.66 7.67
CA GLU A 350 -5.06 6.83 8.80
C GLU A 350 -6.57 6.60 8.74
N ARG A 351 -7.01 5.37 9.03
CA ARG A 351 -8.43 5.01 9.03
C ARG A 351 -9.11 5.52 10.29
N GLY A 352 -9.94 6.54 10.14
CA GLY A 352 -10.79 7.01 11.23
C GLY A 352 -11.16 8.47 11.06
N VAL A 353 -11.92 8.98 12.02
CA VAL A 353 -12.15 10.41 12.19
C VAL A 353 -11.38 10.82 13.43
N ILE A 354 -10.44 11.75 13.28
CA ILE A 354 -9.81 12.41 14.43
C ILE A 354 -10.81 13.47 14.89
N VAL A 355 -11.49 13.18 15.99
CA VAL A 355 -12.33 14.18 16.67
C VAL A 355 -11.38 14.96 17.58
N LEU A 356 -11.11 16.22 17.21
CA LEU A 356 -10.24 17.14 17.95
C LEU A 356 -10.93 17.72 19.18
#